data_AF-A0A939ZJJ8-F1
#
_entry.id   AF-A0A939ZJJ8-F1
#
_cell.length_a   1.000
_cell.length_b   1.000
_cell.length_c   1.000
_cell.angle_alpha   90.00
_cell.angle_beta   90.00
_cell.angle_gamma   90.00
#
_symmetry.space_group_name_H-M   'P 1'
#
loop_
_entity.id
_entity.type
_entity.pdbx_description
1 polymer ?
#
loop_
_entity_poly.entity_id
_entity_poly.type
_entity_poly.pdbx_seq_one_letter_code
_entity_poly.pdbx_strand_id
1 'polypeptide(L)'
;MEISYMEIIPDVDTYHDLRTSVGWNVFCREQSEKALMNSCYCVVAKACDQTVAMGRAVGDGMYYTLVDVIVRPQYQGRKIGSEILRNRL
;
A
#
# COMPACT_ATOMS: atom_id res chain seq x y z
N MET A 1 19.57 -3.93 -4.23
CA MET A 1 18.63 -4.01 -3.09
C MET A 1 17.40 -4.74 -3.59
N GLU A 2 17.14 -5.92 -3.05
CA GLU A 2 16.07 -6.78 -3.54
C GLU A 2 14.73 -6.29 -2.98
N ILE A 3 13.71 -6.19 -3.83
CA ILE A 3 12.34 -5.86 -3.45
C ILE A 3 11.51 -7.12 -3.70
N SER A 4 10.83 -7.61 -2.67
CA SER A 4 9.81 -8.65 -2.80
C SER A 4 8.42 -8.02 -2.75
N TYR A 5 7.46 -8.65 -3.42
CA TYR A 5 6.08 -8.21 -3.48
C TYR A 5 5.18 -9.28 -2.88
N MET A 6 4.18 -8.87 -2.10
CA MET A 6 3.24 -9.78 -1.46
C MET A 6 1.83 -9.23 -1.58
N GLU A 7 0.89 -10.13 -1.89
CA GLU A 7 -0.54 -9.85 -2.02
C GLU A 7 -1.20 -9.95 -0.65
N ILE A 8 -0.97 -8.94 0.19
CA ILE A 8 -1.51 -8.87 1.53
C ILE A 8 -2.04 -7.47 1.83
N ILE A 9 -3.10 -7.42 2.64
CA ILE A 9 -3.55 -6.19 3.29
C ILE A 9 -2.62 -5.96 4.49
N PRO A 10 -1.89 -4.84 4.57
CA PRO A 10 -1.03 -4.56 5.72
C PRO A 10 -1.87 -4.34 6.98
N ASP A 11 -1.27 -4.56 8.14
CA ASP A 11 -1.86 -4.10 9.39
C ASP A 11 -1.95 -2.56 9.44
N VAL A 12 -2.77 -2.05 10.35
CA VAL A 12 -3.04 -0.61 10.47
C VAL A 12 -1.80 0.20 10.85
N ASP A 13 -0.85 -0.37 11.60
CA ASP A 13 0.37 0.33 12.01
C ASP A 13 1.30 0.52 10.81
N THR A 14 1.47 -0.54 10.01
CA THR A 14 2.20 -0.49 8.74
C THR A 14 1.56 0.50 7.76
N TYR A 15 0.22 0.50 7.65
CA TYR A 15 -0.51 1.44 6.79
C TYR A 15 -0.33 2.90 7.26
N HIS A 16 -0.47 3.17 8.55
CA HIS A 16 -0.26 4.50 9.14
C HIS A 16 1.17 5.00 8.94
N ASP A 17 2.15 4.13 9.14
CA ASP A 17 3.56 4.46 8.93
C ASP A 17 3.86 4.78 7.47
N LEU A 18 3.30 4.03 6.51
CA LEU A 18 3.42 4.35 5.09
C LEU A 18 2.82 5.71 4.74
N ARG A 19 1.60 6.03 5.20
CA ARG A 19 0.97 7.35 4.99
C ARG A 19 1.83 8.47 5.57
N THR A 20 2.28 8.30 6.81
CA THR A 20 3.13 9.27 7.51
C THR A 20 4.43 9.51 6.74
N SER A 21 5.03 8.45 6.18
CA SER A 21 6.30 8.53 5.44
C SER A 21 6.26 9.45 4.22
N VAL A 22 5.07 9.69 3.66
CA VAL A 22 4.85 10.59 2.50
C VAL A 22 4.10 11.87 2.89
N GLY A 23 4.00 12.17 4.18
CA GLY A 23 3.34 13.37 4.69
C GLY A 23 1.82 13.37 4.56
N TRP A 24 1.20 12.20 4.39
CA TRP A 24 -0.26 12.09 4.36
C TRP A 24 -0.84 12.05 5.77
N ASN A 25 -2.02 12.64 5.94
CA ASN A 25 -2.77 12.54 7.18
C ASN A 25 -3.09 11.07 7.51
N VAL A 26 -3.01 10.76 8.79
CA VAL A 26 -3.41 9.49 9.37
C VAL A 26 -4.81 9.66 9.98
N PHE A 27 -5.75 8.80 9.57
CA PHE A 27 -7.09 8.77 10.13
C PHE A 27 -7.11 8.04 11.48
N CYS A 28 -8.22 8.12 12.23
CA CYS A 28 -8.33 7.34 13.46
C CYS A 28 -8.17 5.84 13.17
N ARG A 29 -7.64 5.11 14.16
CA ARG A 29 -7.31 3.68 14.02
C ARG A 29 -8.50 2.85 13.57
N GLU A 30 -9.63 2.98 14.24
CA GLU A 30 -10.86 2.23 13.94
C GLU A 30 -11.33 2.45 12.49
N GLN A 31 -11.32 3.70 12.01
CA GLN A 31 -11.69 3.99 10.62
C GLN A 31 -10.71 3.37 9.63
N SER A 32 -9.42 3.38 9.94
CA SER A 32 -8.38 2.83 9.08
C SER A 32 -8.45 1.30 9.02
N GLU A 33 -8.66 0.64 10.16
CA GLU A 33 -8.89 -0.81 10.24
C GLU A 33 -10.12 -1.22 9.44
N LYS A 34 -11.24 -0.50 9.59
CA LYS A 34 -12.45 -0.74 8.79
C LYS A 34 -12.20 -0.52 7.30
N ALA A 35 -11.44 0.51 6.91
CA ALA A 35 -11.11 0.76 5.51
C ALA A 35 -10.21 -0.34 4.91
N LEU A 36 -9.22 -0.80 5.67
CA LEU A 36 -8.34 -1.90 5.26
C LEU A 36 -9.12 -3.20 5.11
N MET A 37 -9.99 -3.54 6.06
CA MET A 37 -10.86 -4.72 5.99
C MET A 37 -11.78 -4.74 4.77
N ASN A 38 -12.23 -3.57 4.31
CA ASN A 38 -13.09 -3.43 3.13
C ASN A 38 -12.30 -3.25 1.82
N SER A 39 -10.98 -3.48 1.83
CA SER A 39 -10.19 -3.43 0.59
C SER A 39 -10.44 -4.70 -0.23
N CYS A 40 -10.64 -4.54 -1.53
CA CYS A 40 -10.81 -5.68 -2.43
C CYS A 40 -9.48 -6.39 -2.66
N TYR A 41 -8.40 -5.61 -2.76
CA TYR A 41 -7.07 -6.13 -3.04
C TYR A 41 -5.98 -5.17 -2.57
N CYS A 42 -4.83 -5.70 -2.20
CA CYS A 42 -3.69 -4.91 -1.77
C CYS A 42 -2.39 -5.65 -2.05
N VAL A 43 -1.39 -4.90 -2.50
CA VAL A 43 -0.02 -5.39 -2.68
C VAL A 43 0.89 -4.53 -1.83
N VAL A 44 1.82 -5.16 -1.13
CA VAL A 44 2.91 -4.50 -0.43
C VAL A 44 4.25 -4.87 -1.06
N ALA A 45 5.17 -3.91 -1.13
CA ALA A 45 6.56 -4.17 -1.48
C ALA A 45 7.43 -4.12 -0.22
N LYS A 46 8.29 -5.12 -0.05
CA LYS A 46 9.23 -5.22 1.07
C LYS A 46 10.67 -5.06 0.61
N ALA A 47 11.45 -4.34 1.41
CA ALA A 47 12.90 -4.36 1.36
C ALA A 47 13.38 -5.01 2.66
N CYS A 48 13.98 -6.18 2.57
CA CYS A 48 14.21 -7.04 3.74
C CYS A 48 12.87 -7.28 4.47
N ASP A 49 12.79 -6.97 5.77
CA ASP A 49 11.57 -7.15 6.57
C ASP A 49 10.66 -5.92 6.63
N GLN A 50 11.09 -4.79 6.07
CA GLN A 50 10.34 -3.54 6.12
C GLN A 50 9.44 -3.39 4.90
N THR A 51 8.16 -3.07 5.14
CA THR A 51 7.25 -2.62 4.08
C THR A 51 7.63 -1.21 3.63
N VAL A 52 7.98 -1.06 2.35
CA VAL A 52 8.49 0.19 1.75
C VAL A 52 7.54 0.80 0.73
N ALA A 53 6.55 0.05 0.26
CA ALA A 53 5.50 0.55 -0.61
C ALA A 53 4.23 -0.27 -0.45
N MET A 54 3.11 0.31 -0.89
CA MET A 54 1.84 -0.37 -1.07
C MET A 54 1.09 0.15 -2.29
N GLY A 55 0.13 -0.63 -2.76
CA GLY A 55 -0.97 -0.16 -3.61
C GLY A 55 -2.23 -0.95 -3.29
N ARG A 56 -3.38 -0.28 -3.32
CA ARG A 56 -4.64 -0.81 -2.80
C ARG A 56 -5.77 -0.57 -3.79
N ALA A 57 -6.70 -1.51 -3.89
CA ALA A 57 -7.89 -1.38 -4.71
C ALA A 57 -9.15 -1.54 -3.85
N VAL A 58 -10.15 -0.72 -4.13
CA VAL A 58 -11.50 -0.78 -3.55
C VAL A 58 -12.53 -0.83 -4.67
N GLY A 59 -13.70 -1.41 -4.43
CA GLY A 59 -14.68 -1.62 -5.47
C GLY A 59 -15.90 -2.40 -5.02
N ASP A 60 -16.70 -2.79 -5.98
CA ASP A 60 -17.98 -3.50 -5.80
C ASP A 60 -18.01 -4.90 -6.43
N GLY A 61 -16.86 -5.35 -6.97
CA GLY A 61 -16.75 -6.61 -7.69
C GLY A 61 -16.85 -6.47 -9.22
N MET A 62 -17.41 -5.36 -9.72
CA MET A 62 -17.47 -5.05 -11.16
C MET A 62 -16.50 -3.94 -11.54
N TYR A 63 -16.41 -2.90 -10.72
CA TYR A 63 -15.54 -1.76 -10.92
C TYR A 63 -14.60 -1.61 -9.72
N TYR A 64 -13.34 -1.29 -10.03
CA TYR A 64 -12.30 -1.09 -9.03
C TYR A 64 -11.66 0.28 -9.22
N THR A 65 -11.37 0.94 -8.10
CA THR A 65 -10.60 2.19 -8.03
C THR A 65 -9.30 1.92 -7.29
N LEU A 66 -8.20 2.30 -7.92
CA LEU A 66 -6.89 2.27 -7.28
C LEU A 66 -6.77 3.45 -6.30
N VAL A 67 -6.42 3.13 -5.06
CA VAL A 67 -6.25 4.05 -3.95
C VAL A 67 -4.95 3.74 -3.22
N ASP A 68 -4.42 4.74 -2.49
CA ASP A 68 -3.25 4.58 -1.62
C ASP A 68 -2.04 3.88 -2.27
N VAL A 69 -1.60 4.39 -3.43
CA VAL A 69 -0.33 3.99 -4.03
C VAL A 69 0.79 4.80 -3.40
N ILE A 70 1.52 4.18 -2.47
CA ILE A 70 2.52 4.84 -1.63
C ILE A 70 3.86 4.15 -1.82
N VAL A 71 4.92 4.93 -2.03
CA VAL A 71 6.31 4.46 -1.98
C VAL A 71 7.06 5.39 -1.05
N ARG A 72 7.74 4.83 -0.03
CA ARG A 72 8.57 5.63 0.90
C ARG A 72 9.58 6.49 0.14
N PRO A 73 9.84 7.74 0.56
CA PRO A 73 10.71 8.67 -0.17
C PRO A 73 12.08 8.10 -0.57
N GLN A 74 12.73 7.36 0.32
CA GLN A 74 14.07 6.79 0.07
C GLN A 74 14.07 5.70 -1.02
N TYR A 75 12.89 5.17 -1.36
CA TYR A 75 12.65 4.09 -2.31
C TYR A 75 11.97 4.60 -3.60
N GLN A 76 11.65 5.88 -3.69
CA GLN A 76 11.10 6.52 -4.88
C GLN A 76 12.15 6.60 -6.02
N GLY A 77 11.68 6.82 -7.26
CA GLY A 77 12.54 6.83 -8.45
C GLY A 77 13.03 5.45 -8.92
N ARG A 78 12.71 4.38 -8.17
CA ARG A 78 13.16 3.01 -8.45
C ARG A 78 12.12 2.12 -9.14
N LYS A 79 11.10 2.72 -9.76
CA LYS A 79 9.99 2.05 -10.46
C LYS A 79 9.12 1.10 -9.62
N ILE A 80 9.26 1.05 -8.29
CA ILE A 80 8.45 0.19 -7.40
C ILE A 80 6.94 0.47 -7.56
N GLY A 81 6.53 1.74 -7.53
CA GLY A 81 5.12 2.09 -7.74
C GLY A 81 4.61 1.72 -9.14
N SER A 82 5.47 1.82 -10.17
CA SER A 82 5.12 1.38 -11.53
C SER A 82 4.97 -0.13 -11.63
N GLU A 83 5.80 -0.89 -10.93
CA GLU A 83 5.72 -2.36 -10.87
C GLU A 83 4.42 -2.79 -10.17
N ILE A 84 4.09 -2.16 -9.04
CA ILE A 84 2.81 -2.38 -8.34
C ILE A 84 1.63 -2.15 -9.29
N LEU A 85 1.59 -1.01 -9.98
CA LEU A 85 0.47 -0.63 -10.84
C LEU A 85 0.33 -1.46 -12.12
N ARG A 86 1.42 -1.99 -12.67
CA ARG A 86 1.39 -2.65 -13.99
C ARG A 86 1.30 -4.16 -13.91
N ASN A 87 1.94 -4.75 -12.90
CA ASN A 87 2.21 -6.18 -12.86
C ASN A 87 1.68 -6.85 -11.59
N ARG A 88 1.09 -6.08 -10.65
CA ARG A 88 0.64 -6.60 -9.35
C ARG A 88 -0.80 -6.20 -9.01
N LEU A 89 -1.33 -5.10 -9.54
CA LEU A 89 -2.72 -4.65 -9.36
C LEU A 89 -3.54 -4.77 -10.65
#